data_AF-A0AAU2FIN9-F1
#
_entry.id   AF-A0AAU2FIN9-F1
#
_cell.length_a   1.000
_cell.length_b   1.000
_cell.length_c   1.000
_cell.angle_alpha   90.00
_cell.angle_beta   90.00
_cell.angle_gamma   90.00
#
_symmetry.space_group_name_H-M   'P 1'
#
loop_
_entity.id
_entity.type
_entity.pdbx_description
1 polymer ?
#
loop_
_entity_poly.entity_id
_entity_poly.type
_entity_poly.pdbx_seq_one_letter_code
_entity_poly.pdbx_strand_id
1 'polypeptide(L)'
;MDSAWEQEFAGRDRMPEHRDRLPEQRDRLPGHGDRPAVDRVDRSEHSEGVTQIHEPGSLPVDPRTPDRQRCWELLPADTRAKTTEKAGRSLVWWARLYSDGAPFAVVFGDRGLCRVEPVYRNGRAEEHRGERSRVEPGSLRTRSFDARSPRPGGPATATGGPGGPGALVERLVLDPPEAQGVLGHFPLDVQDFLQRPFLADRRTVRADWYYEETVETAHTTLFLMLCLSSDRHVTAVEARRTLDRGATPDRARWQALTCHQARLIPR
;
A
#
# COMPACT_ATOMS: atom_id res chain seq x y z
N MET A 1 27.32 17.13 -5.36
CA MET A 1 26.33 16.61 -4.38
C MET A 1 25.50 15.46 -4.94
N ASP A 2 25.82 14.95 -6.15
CA ASP A 2 25.04 13.92 -6.85
C ASP A 2 25.25 12.47 -6.37
N SER A 3 26.40 12.15 -5.77
CA SER A 3 26.80 10.77 -5.49
C SER A 3 26.09 10.11 -4.29
N ALA A 4 25.57 10.90 -3.35
CA ALA A 4 24.84 10.38 -2.19
C ALA A 4 23.43 9.90 -2.57
N TRP A 5 22.77 10.61 -3.49
CA TRP A 5 21.44 10.25 -4.00
C TRP A 5 21.45 9.01 -4.89
N GLU A 6 22.50 8.83 -5.70
CA GLU A 6 22.64 7.63 -6.52
C GLU A 6 22.89 6.40 -5.67
N GLN A 7 23.77 6.44 -4.66
CA GLN A 7 24.03 5.27 -3.81
C GLN A 7 22.79 4.83 -3.01
N GLU A 8 21.92 5.76 -2.66
CA GLU A 8 20.72 5.49 -1.85
C GLU A 8 19.54 4.93 -2.65
N PHE A 9 19.37 5.36 -3.91
CA PHE A 9 18.42 4.73 -4.85
C PHE A 9 18.97 3.50 -5.57
N ALA A 10 20.28 3.41 -5.76
CA ALA A 10 20.96 2.37 -6.52
C ALA A 10 21.42 1.19 -5.66
N GLY A 11 20.99 1.10 -4.40
CA GLY A 11 21.31 0.04 -3.45
C GLY A 11 21.08 -1.41 -3.90
N ARG A 12 20.71 -1.69 -5.16
CA ARG A 12 21.00 -2.92 -5.94
C ARG A 12 20.55 -2.82 -7.42
N ASP A 13 21.07 -1.86 -8.19
CA ASP A 13 20.96 -1.88 -9.68
C ASP A 13 22.07 -2.73 -10.35
N ARG A 14 22.84 -3.52 -9.59
CA ARG A 14 23.72 -4.54 -10.17
C ARG A 14 22.91 -5.79 -10.50
N MET A 15 22.47 -5.86 -11.75
CA MET A 15 22.23 -7.14 -12.43
C MET A 15 23.43 -8.07 -12.17
N PRO A 16 23.23 -9.35 -11.83
CA PRO A 16 24.32 -10.30 -11.85
C PRO A 16 24.81 -10.41 -13.30
N GLU A 17 26.05 -9.98 -13.53
CA GLU A 17 26.75 -10.28 -14.77
C GLU A 17 26.78 -11.80 -14.93
N HIS A 18 26.17 -12.27 -16.01
CA HIS A 18 26.19 -13.64 -16.47
C HIS A 18 27.64 -14.01 -16.77
N ARG A 19 28.35 -14.59 -15.81
CA ARG A 19 29.65 -15.20 -16.05
C ARG A 19 29.44 -16.64 -16.48
N ASP A 20 29.53 -16.84 -17.78
CA ASP A 20 29.74 -18.15 -18.40
C ASP A 20 31.00 -18.80 -17.82
N ARG A 21 30.81 -19.88 -17.05
CA ARG A 21 31.84 -20.88 -16.76
C ARG A 21 31.20 -22.26 -16.62
N LEU A 22 31.22 -23.02 -17.71
CA LEU A 22 31.53 -24.46 -17.69
C LEU A 22 33.07 -24.60 -17.62
N PRO A 23 33.67 -25.73 -17.17
CA PRO A 23 33.18 -27.08 -17.46
C PRO A 23 33.44 -28.19 -16.40
N GLU A 24 32.98 -29.40 -16.78
CA GLU A 24 33.41 -30.77 -16.42
C GLU A 24 32.90 -31.46 -15.13
N GLN A 25 31.79 -32.19 -15.31
CA GLN A 25 31.72 -33.67 -15.34
C GLN A 25 32.78 -34.46 -14.56
N ARG A 26 32.35 -35.15 -13.49
CA ARG A 26 32.82 -36.51 -13.20
C ARG A 26 31.79 -37.33 -12.44
N ASP A 27 31.49 -38.47 -13.04
CA ASP A 27 30.55 -39.51 -12.64
C ASP A 27 30.81 -40.09 -11.25
N ARG A 28 29.73 -40.44 -10.54
CA ARG A 28 29.52 -41.76 -9.89
C ARG A 28 28.12 -41.86 -9.27
N LEU A 29 27.34 -42.83 -9.76
CA LEU A 29 26.13 -43.44 -9.19
C LEU A 29 26.46 -44.92 -8.87
N PRO A 30 25.57 -45.73 -8.24
CA PRO A 30 24.47 -45.42 -7.30
C PRO A 30 24.51 -46.30 -6.02
N GLY A 31 23.77 -45.89 -4.99
CA GLY A 31 23.42 -46.75 -3.84
C GLY A 31 21.91 -46.71 -3.60
N HIS A 32 21.22 -47.79 -3.95
CA HIS A 32 19.80 -48.04 -3.72
C HIS A 32 19.48 -48.22 -2.22
N GLY A 33 18.33 -47.71 -1.78
CA GLY A 33 17.80 -47.93 -0.43
C GLY A 33 16.53 -47.14 -0.14
N ASP A 34 15.44 -47.57 -0.78
CA ASP A 34 14.01 -47.23 -0.67
C ASP A 34 13.44 -46.45 0.56
N ARG A 35 12.75 -45.33 0.21
CA ARG A 35 11.35 -44.93 0.53
C ARG A 35 10.90 -44.61 1.98
N PRO A 36 9.87 -43.75 2.13
CA PRO A 36 9.78 -42.38 1.63
C PRO A 36 9.56 -41.40 2.79
N ALA A 37 10.15 -40.22 2.69
CA ALA A 37 9.79 -39.09 3.53
C ALA A 37 8.31 -38.78 3.29
N VAL A 38 7.51 -38.87 4.36
CA VAL A 38 6.12 -38.46 4.35
C VAL A 38 6.09 -37.03 3.85
N ASP A 39 5.35 -36.83 2.75
CA ASP A 39 4.97 -35.54 2.20
C ASP A 39 4.56 -34.60 3.33
N ARG A 40 5.50 -33.77 3.78
CA ARG A 40 5.15 -32.45 4.32
C ARG A 40 4.76 -31.65 3.09
N VAL A 41 3.52 -31.88 2.66
CA VAL A 41 2.77 -30.90 1.90
C VAL A 41 2.97 -29.60 2.68
N ASP A 42 3.65 -28.67 2.03
CA ASP A 42 3.72 -27.27 2.38
C ASP A 42 2.27 -26.74 2.35
N ARG A 43 1.56 -27.08 3.42
CA ARG A 43 0.33 -26.42 3.81
C ARG A 43 0.83 -25.10 4.36
N SER A 44 1.17 -24.19 3.44
CA SER A 44 1.06 -22.77 3.70
C SER A 44 -0.37 -22.57 4.17
N GLU A 45 -0.56 -22.63 5.49
CA GLU A 45 -1.82 -22.44 6.17
C GLU A 45 -2.31 -21.07 5.71
N HIS A 46 -3.20 -21.08 4.73
CA HIS A 46 -4.00 -19.92 4.40
C HIS A 46 -4.79 -19.71 5.67
N SER A 47 -4.37 -18.74 6.47
CA SER A 47 -5.07 -18.45 7.71
C SER A 47 -6.54 -18.24 7.37
N GLU A 48 -7.39 -19.14 7.87
CA GLU A 48 -8.84 -19.08 7.73
C GLU A 48 -9.44 -17.98 8.63
N GLY A 49 -8.57 -17.18 9.25
CA GLY A 49 -8.95 -16.06 10.08
C GLY A 49 -9.66 -14.95 9.30
N VAL A 50 -10.50 -14.24 10.02
CA VAL A 50 -11.24 -13.08 9.50
C VAL A 50 -10.39 -11.84 9.76
N THR A 51 -10.17 -11.05 8.72
CA THR A 51 -9.48 -9.76 8.83
C THR A 51 -10.24 -8.85 9.80
N GLN A 52 -9.53 -8.22 10.74
CA GLN A 52 -10.12 -7.19 11.58
C GLN A 52 -10.72 -6.06 10.71
N ILE A 53 -11.99 -5.76 10.95
CA ILE A 53 -12.69 -4.61 10.39
C ILE A 53 -12.49 -3.42 11.32
N HIS A 54 -12.18 -2.26 10.74
CA HIS A 54 -11.97 -1.01 11.47
C HIS A 54 -13.14 -0.06 11.27
N GLU A 55 -13.47 0.68 12.32
CA GLU A 55 -14.46 1.76 12.26
C GLU A 55 -13.81 3.04 11.68
N PRO A 56 -14.54 3.86 10.91
CA PRO A 56 -14.02 5.12 10.39
C PRO A 56 -13.59 6.07 11.51
N GLY A 57 -12.35 6.57 11.45
CA GLY A 57 -11.81 7.60 12.33
C GLY A 57 -12.03 9.02 11.81
N SER A 58 -11.52 10.02 12.53
CA SER A 58 -11.57 11.42 12.09
C SER A 58 -10.56 11.71 10.97
N LEU A 59 -10.95 12.52 9.99
CA LEU A 59 -10.09 13.02 8.90
C LEU A 59 -10.14 14.56 8.88
N PRO A 60 -9.44 15.24 9.80
CA PRO A 60 -9.49 16.71 9.91
C PRO A 60 -8.89 17.40 8.68
N VAL A 61 -9.58 18.37 8.11
CA VAL A 61 -9.08 19.15 6.96
C VAL A 61 -8.76 20.56 7.41
N ASP A 62 -7.53 21.01 7.16
CA ASP A 62 -7.16 22.42 7.30
C ASP A 62 -7.19 23.08 5.91
N PRO A 63 -8.10 24.04 5.65
CA PRO A 63 -8.19 24.72 4.35
C PRO A 63 -6.95 25.55 4.00
N ARG A 64 -6.03 25.78 4.96
CA ARG A 64 -4.75 26.45 4.71
C ARG A 64 -3.66 25.51 4.20
N THR A 65 -3.85 24.20 4.34
CA THR A 65 -2.90 23.22 3.84
C THR A 65 -2.97 23.18 2.32
N PRO A 66 -1.84 23.36 1.60
CA PRO A 66 -1.83 23.25 0.15
C PRO A 66 -2.26 21.84 -0.31
N ASP A 67 -2.93 21.77 -1.46
CA ASP A 67 -3.28 20.49 -2.08
C ASP A 67 -2.02 19.67 -2.45
N ARG A 68 -2.23 18.39 -2.82
CA ARG A 68 -1.12 17.47 -3.13
C ARG A 68 -0.27 17.94 -4.30
N GLN A 69 -0.86 18.63 -5.28
CA GLN A 69 -0.15 19.07 -6.47
C GLN A 69 0.80 20.21 -6.10
N ARG A 70 0.31 21.18 -5.33
CA ARG A 70 1.13 22.28 -4.82
C ARG A 70 2.20 21.79 -3.85
N CYS A 71 1.89 20.82 -2.98
CA CYS A 71 2.89 20.16 -2.13
C CYS A 71 3.99 19.47 -2.96
N TRP A 72 3.60 18.79 -4.02
CA TRP A 72 4.53 18.12 -4.92
C TRP A 72 5.47 19.13 -5.59
N GLU A 73 4.95 20.25 -6.07
CA GLU A 73 5.72 21.30 -6.73
C GLU A 73 6.76 21.99 -5.82
N LEU A 74 6.59 21.92 -4.49
CA LEU A 74 7.59 22.38 -3.52
C LEU A 74 8.82 21.47 -3.45
N LEU A 75 8.73 20.23 -3.92
CA LEU A 75 9.91 19.35 -4.04
C LEU A 75 10.83 19.83 -5.17
N PRO A 76 12.16 19.72 -4.97
CA PRO A 76 13.13 20.01 -6.03
C PRO A 76 12.80 19.24 -7.31
N ALA A 77 12.93 19.89 -8.48
CA ALA A 77 12.55 19.31 -9.77
C ALA A 77 13.22 17.96 -10.03
N ASP A 78 14.51 17.83 -9.73
CA ASP A 78 15.26 16.59 -9.89
C ASP A 78 14.75 15.47 -8.98
N THR A 79 14.32 15.81 -7.77
CA THR A 79 13.73 14.84 -6.81
C THR A 79 12.42 14.30 -7.37
N ARG A 80 11.56 15.18 -7.90
CA ARG A 80 10.31 14.78 -8.57
C ARG A 80 10.57 13.89 -9.79
N ALA A 81 11.50 14.30 -10.65
CA ALA A 81 11.85 13.57 -11.87
C ALA A 81 12.35 12.16 -11.54
N LYS A 82 13.34 12.04 -10.65
CA LYS A 82 13.90 10.75 -10.21
C LYS A 82 12.84 9.87 -9.54
N THR A 83 11.99 10.45 -8.69
CA THR A 83 10.93 9.70 -7.99
C THR A 83 9.95 9.08 -8.98
N THR A 84 9.47 9.86 -9.95
CA THR A 84 8.56 9.38 -11.01
C THR A 84 9.24 8.35 -11.90
N GLU A 85 10.48 8.58 -12.33
CA GLU A 85 11.24 7.64 -13.15
C GLU A 85 11.38 6.27 -12.47
N LYS A 86 11.72 6.27 -11.18
CA LYS A 86 11.95 5.06 -10.39
C LYS A 86 10.66 4.33 -10.03
N ALA A 87 9.55 5.05 -9.87
CA ALA A 87 8.22 4.45 -9.66
C ALA A 87 7.65 3.84 -10.95
N GLY A 88 8.00 4.38 -12.12
CA GLY A 88 7.45 3.97 -13.41
C GLY A 88 6.11 4.64 -13.68
N ARG A 89 5.15 3.91 -14.27
CA ARG A 89 3.80 4.43 -14.46
C ARG A 89 3.12 4.56 -13.09
N SER A 90 2.85 5.79 -12.68
CA SER A 90 2.17 6.10 -11.42
C SER A 90 0.76 5.48 -11.39
N LEU A 91 0.47 4.77 -10.30
CA LEU A 91 -0.84 4.18 -10.01
C LEU A 91 -1.55 4.99 -8.94
N VAL A 92 -0.83 5.33 -7.86
CA VAL A 92 -1.31 6.18 -6.76
C VAL A 92 -0.17 7.09 -6.33
N TRP A 93 -0.46 8.37 -6.09
CA TRP A 93 0.53 9.31 -5.59
C TRP A 93 -0.07 10.50 -4.85
N TRP A 94 0.69 11.02 -3.90
CA TRP A 94 0.37 12.27 -3.22
C TRP A 94 1.63 12.91 -2.66
N ALA A 95 1.49 14.18 -2.30
CA ALA A 95 2.45 14.91 -1.50
C ALA A 95 1.70 15.70 -0.41
N ARG A 96 2.38 15.98 0.69
CA ARG A 96 1.88 16.84 1.77
C ARG A 96 3.03 17.63 2.39
N LEU A 97 2.69 18.61 3.22
CA LEU A 97 3.66 19.25 4.10
C LEU A 97 3.58 18.65 5.50
N TYR A 98 4.73 18.49 6.15
CA TYR A 98 4.78 18.40 7.60
C TYR A 98 4.43 19.74 8.24
N SER A 99 4.23 19.75 9.56
CA SER A 99 3.81 20.95 10.31
C SER A 99 4.82 22.10 10.24
N ASP A 100 6.07 21.81 9.91
CA ASP A 100 7.16 22.78 9.71
C ASP A 100 7.28 23.28 8.26
N GLY A 101 6.40 22.82 7.37
CA GLY A 101 6.39 23.17 5.95
C GLY A 101 7.30 22.32 5.06
N ALA A 102 7.97 21.30 5.60
CA ALA A 102 8.83 20.42 4.79
C ALA A 102 7.98 19.45 3.94
N PRO A 103 8.22 19.35 2.62
CA PRO A 103 7.42 18.50 1.75
C PRO A 103 7.81 17.02 1.87
N PHE A 104 6.78 16.17 1.80
CA PHE A 104 6.86 14.72 1.77
C PHE A 104 6.05 14.21 0.58
N ALA A 105 6.48 13.12 -0.05
CA ALA A 105 5.70 12.49 -1.11
C ALA A 105 5.80 10.98 -1.13
N VAL A 106 4.74 10.35 -1.64
CA VAL A 106 4.66 8.92 -1.94
C VAL A 106 4.22 8.76 -3.38
N VAL A 107 4.92 7.90 -4.11
CA VAL A 107 4.54 7.48 -5.46
C VAL A 107 4.60 5.97 -5.53
N PHE A 108 3.45 5.33 -5.70
CA PHE A 108 3.38 3.91 -6.01
C PHE A 108 3.10 3.75 -7.50
N GLY A 109 4.05 3.13 -8.21
CA GLY A 109 3.94 2.81 -9.62
C GLY A 109 4.21 1.35 -9.90
N ASP A 110 4.15 0.99 -11.18
CA ASP A 110 4.35 -0.39 -11.65
C ASP A 110 5.78 -0.94 -11.48
N ARG A 111 6.76 -0.08 -11.23
CA ARG A 111 8.17 -0.48 -10.97
C ARG A 111 8.61 -0.36 -9.52
N GLY A 112 7.82 0.29 -8.67
CA GLY A 112 8.22 0.50 -7.28
C GLY A 112 7.31 1.42 -6.47
N LEU A 113 7.45 1.28 -5.16
CA LEU A 113 6.98 2.23 -4.17
C LEU A 113 8.13 3.17 -3.82
N CYS A 114 7.98 4.45 -4.15
CA CYS A 114 8.95 5.49 -3.87
C CYS A 114 8.41 6.42 -2.77
N ARG A 115 9.27 6.79 -1.83
CA ARG A 115 8.98 7.82 -0.81
C ARG A 115 10.04 8.91 -0.88
N VAL A 116 9.63 10.13 -0.61
CA VAL A 116 10.52 11.27 -0.47
C VAL A 116 10.25 11.89 0.89
N GLU A 117 11.24 11.87 1.76
CA GLU A 117 11.17 12.39 3.12
C GLU A 117 12.19 13.52 3.30
N PRO A 118 11.86 14.57 4.06
CA PRO A 118 12.85 15.58 4.44
C PRO A 118 13.87 14.98 5.41
N VAL A 119 15.12 15.38 5.26
CA VAL A 119 16.22 15.05 6.17
C VAL A 119 16.46 16.24 7.07
N TYR A 120 16.29 15.99 8.38
CA TYR A 120 16.44 17.00 9.41
C TYR A 120 17.87 17.09 9.90
N ARG A 121 18.43 18.30 9.86
CA ARG A 121 19.69 18.65 10.52
C ARG A 121 19.46 19.89 11.37
N ASN A 122 19.89 19.82 12.64
CA ASN A 122 19.68 20.92 13.60
C ASN A 122 18.22 21.40 13.70
N GLY A 123 17.25 20.47 13.58
CA GLY A 123 15.82 20.78 13.65
C GLY A 123 15.22 21.48 12.42
N ARG A 124 15.96 21.55 11.31
CA ARG A 124 15.48 22.11 10.04
C ARG A 124 15.61 21.07 8.93
N ALA A 125 14.63 21.04 8.02
CA ALA A 125 14.73 20.26 6.80
C ALA A 125 15.74 20.93 5.88
N GLU A 126 16.86 20.27 5.63
CA GLU A 126 17.93 20.80 4.76
C GLU A 126 18.02 20.07 3.42
N GLU A 127 17.72 18.77 3.42
CA GLU A 127 17.80 17.91 2.25
C GLU A 127 16.52 17.06 2.15
N HIS A 128 16.35 16.40 1.01
CA HIS A 128 15.36 15.33 0.88
C HIS A 128 16.11 14.00 0.73
N ARG A 129 15.49 12.92 1.16
CA ARG A 129 15.95 11.55 0.97
C ARG A 129 14.87 10.80 0.26
N GLY A 130 15.22 10.16 -0.85
CA GLY A 130 14.29 9.29 -1.53
C GLY A 130 14.59 7.83 -1.22
N GLU A 131 13.53 7.08 -0.96
CA GLU A 131 13.55 5.66 -0.66
C GLU A 131 12.79 4.91 -1.75
N ARG A 132 13.31 3.77 -2.22
CA ARG A 132 12.60 2.90 -3.17
C ARG A 132 12.51 1.46 -2.67
N SER A 133 11.32 0.88 -2.83
CA SER A 133 11.08 -0.56 -2.74
C SER A 133 10.61 -1.05 -4.11
N ARG A 134 11.28 -2.06 -4.68
CA ARG A 134 11.01 -2.50 -6.06
C ARG A 134 9.82 -3.45 -6.08
N VAL A 135 8.93 -3.27 -7.05
CA VAL A 135 7.87 -4.24 -7.33
C VAL A 135 8.48 -5.47 -8.00
N GLU A 136 8.14 -6.65 -7.49
CA GLU A 136 8.49 -7.92 -8.15
C GLU A 136 7.77 -8.00 -9.50
N PRO A 137 8.49 -8.23 -10.62
CA PRO A 137 7.88 -8.31 -11.94
C PRO A 137 6.72 -9.31 -12.00
N GLY A 138 5.59 -8.90 -12.56
CA GLY A 138 4.40 -9.75 -12.69
C GLY A 138 3.57 -9.93 -11.40
N SER A 139 4.01 -9.38 -10.27
CA SER A 139 3.27 -9.48 -9.00
C SER A 139 2.15 -8.44 -8.86
N LEU A 140 2.18 -7.37 -9.65
CA LEU A 140 1.21 -6.28 -9.59
C LEU A 140 -0.18 -6.76 -10.03
N ARG A 141 -1.16 -6.56 -9.14
CA ARG A 141 -2.58 -6.83 -9.37
C ARG A 141 -3.36 -5.55 -9.12
N THR A 142 -4.34 -5.31 -9.99
CA THR A 142 -5.29 -4.19 -9.85
C THR A 142 -6.69 -4.78 -9.78
N ARG A 143 -7.50 -4.27 -8.84
CA ARG A 143 -8.90 -4.66 -8.69
C ARG A 143 -9.75 -3.42 -8.48
N SER A 144 -10.83 -3.33 -9.25
CA SER A 144 -11.86 -2.31 -9.05
C SER A 144 -13.00 -2.87 -8.20
N PHE A 145 -13.57 -2.03 -7.35
CA PHE A 145 -14.68 -2.39 -6.47
C PHE A 145 -15.92 -1.56 -6.83
N ASP A 146 -17.02 -2.26 -7.08
CA ASP A 146 -18.33 -1.68 -7.34
C ASP A 146 -18.96 -1.28 -6.00
N ALA A 147 -18.90 -0.01 -5.67
CA ALA A 147 -19.36 0.47 -4.38
C ALA A 147 -20.86 0.76 -4.32
N ARG A 148 -21.68 -0.06 -4.98
CA ARG A 148 -23.14 0.03 -4.87
C ARG A 148 -23.55 -0.47 -3.49
N SER A 149 -24.25 0.38 -2.73
CA SER A 149 -24.81 0.00 -1.44
C SER A 149 -25.60 -1.31 -1.55
N PRO A 150 -25.46 -2.26 -0.61
CA PRO A 150 -26.31 -3.44 -0.59
C PRO A 150 -27.77 -2.99 -0.50
N ARG A 151 -28.60 -3.38 -1.47
CA ARG A 151 -30.03 -3.08 -1.48
C ARG A 151 -30.69 -3.65 -0.21
N PRO A 152 -31.44 -2.86 0.56
CA PRO A 152 -32.27 -3.40 1.64
C PRO A 152 -33.47 -4.10 0.98
N GLY A 153 -33.61 -5.42 1.13
CA GLY A 153 -34.83 -6.13 0.73
C GLY A 153 -34.67 -7.52 0.10
N GLY A 154 -33.46 -8.05 -0.07
CA GLY A 154 -33.29 -9.48 -0.36
C GLY A 154 -33.33 -10.29 0.93
N PRO A 155 -34.07 -11.42 1.02
CA PRO A 155 -33.87 -12.33 2.14
C PRO A 155 -32.40 -12.71 2.16
N ALA A 156 -31.74 -12.42 3.28
CA ALA A 156 -30.38 -12.83 3.54
C ALA A 156 -30.37 -14.36 3.61
N THR A 157 -30.20 -15.02 2.46
CA THR A 157 -29.57 -16.32 2.43
C THR A 157 -28.15 -16.09 2.88
N ALA A 158 -27.94 -16.17 4.20
CA ALA A 158 -26.65 -16.36 4.83
C ALA A 158 -26.05 -17.67 4.30
N THR A 159 -25.46 -17.58 3.11
CA THR A 159 -24.67 -18.64 2.50
C THR A 159 -23.31 -18.02 2.21
N GLY A 160 -22.40 -18.17 3.17
CA GLY A 160 -20.96 -17.95 2.97
C GLY A 160 -20.40 -16.60 3.41
N GLY A 161 -20.63 -16.17 4.65
CA GLY A 161 -19.67 -15.28 5.31
C GLY A 161 -18.50 -16.12 5.85
N PRO A 162 -17.22 -15.77 5.60
CA PRO A 162 -16.11 -16.50 6.18
C PRO A 162 -16.04 -16.13 7.66
N GLY A 163 -16.34 -17.08 8.54
CA GLY A 163 -16.23 -16.92 9.98
C GLY A 163 -17.44 -17.44 10.72
N GLY A 164 -17.49 -18.75 10.93
CA GLY A 164 -18.39 -19.32 11.94
C GLY A 164 -18.03 -18.82 13.35
N PRO A 165 -18.90 -19.05 14.35
CA PRO A 165 -18.58 -18.75 15.74
C PRO A 165 -17.25 -19.41 16.12
N GLY A 166 -16.23 -18.59 16.44
CA GLY A 166 -14.89 -19.07 16.80
C GLY A 166 -13.77 -18.81 15.77
N ALA A 167 -14.06 -18.15 14.64
CA ALA A 167 -12.99 -17.74 13.72
C ALA A 167 -12.02 -16.75 14.38
N LEU A 168 -10.72 -17.00 14.24
CA LEU A 168 -9.67 -16.14 14.77
C LEU A 168 -9.69 -14.80 14.03
N VAL A 169 -9.87 -13.70 14.76
CA VAL A 169 -9.73 -12.35 14.19
C VAL A 169 -8.26 -12.02 14.07
N GLU A 170 -7.78 -11.89 12.83
CA GLU A 170 -6.39 -11.51 12.57
C GLU A 170 -6.24 -10.00 12.64
N ARG A 171 -5.28 -9.54 13.45
CA ARG A 171 -5.05 -8.13 13.70
C ARG A 171 -3.77 -7.66 13.07
N LEU A 172 -3.85 -6.54 12.38
CA LEU A 172 -2.71 -5.85 11.81
C LEU A 172 -2.24 -4.74 12.75
N VAL A 173 -0.93 -4.68 13.00
CA VAL A 173 -0.32 -3.54 13.68
C VAL A 173 0.07 -2.52 12.62
N LEU A 174 -0.70 -1.44 12.54
CA LEU A 174 -0.42 -0.33 11.63
C LEU A 174 0.48 0.70 12.31
N ASP A 175 1.44 1.21 11.55
CA ASP A 175 2.31 2.32 11.93
C ASP A 175 2.16 3.47 10.93
N PRO A 176 1.64 4.62 11.36
CA PRO A 176 1.19 4.95 12.71
C PRO A 176 -0.21 4.36 13.03
N PRO A 177 -0.59 4.19 14.32
CA PRO A 177 -1.85 3.55 14.73
C PRO A 177 -3.13 4.22 14.20
N GLU A 178 -3.10 5.54 13.99
CA GLU A 178 -4.23 6.34 13.48
C GLU A 178 -4.69 5.88 12.09
N ALA A 179 -3.81 5.20 11.35
CA ALA A 179 -4.15 4.62 10.05
C ALA A 179 -5.28 3.59 10.13
N GLN A 180 -5.56 3.01 11.30
CA GLN A 180 -6.74 2.15 11.51
C GLN A 180 -8.03 2.91 11.24
N GLY A 181 -8.12 4.16 11.74
CA GLY A 181 -9.28 5.01 11.50
C GLY A 181 -9.42 5.41 10.04
N VAL A 182 -8.30 5.59 9.32
CA VAL A 182 -8.30 5.86 7.87
C VAL A 182 -8.81 4.65 7.10
N LEU A 183 -8.30 3.46 7.43
CA LEU A 183 -8.71 2.20 6.83
C LEU A 183 -10.21 1.92 7.05
N GLY A 184 -10.73 2.31 8.21
CA GLY A 184 -12.14 2.14 8.54
C GLY A 184 -13.12 2.90 7.65
N HIS A 185 -12.66 3.91 6.89
CA HIS A 185 -13.54 4.59 5.92
C HIS A 185 -13.92 3.68 4.75
N PHE A 186 -13.07 2.74 4.35
CA PHE A 186 -13.32 1.95 3.15
C PHE A 186 -14.39 0.87 3.36
N PRO A 187 -15.10 0.45 2.30
CA PRO A 187 -15.97 -0.73 2.33
C PRO A 187 -15.25 -2.00 2.83
N LEU A 188 -16.01 -2.93 3.41
CA LEU A 188 -15.46 -4.12 4.07
C LEU A 188 -14.58 -4.99 3.16
N ASP A 189 -14.98 -5.17 1.91
CA ASP A 189 -14.24 -5.95 0.91
C ASP A 189 -12.95 -5.27 0.47
N VAL A 190 -12.91 -3.93 0.48
CA VAL A 190 -11.68 -3.15 0.29
C VAL A 190 -10.77 -3.26 1.52
N GLN A 191 -11.31 -3.16 2.74
CA GLN A 191 -10.53 -3.34 3.96
C GLN A 191 -9.87 -4.73 4.03
N ASP A 192 -10.59 -5.80 3.64
CA ASP A 192 -10.02 -7.14 3.55
C ASP A 192 -8.92 -7.19 2.48
N PHE A 193 -9.20 -6.71 1.26
CA PHE A 193 -8.22 -6.71 0.17
C PHE A 193 -6.90 -6.02 0.54
N LEU A 194 -6.97 -4.86 1.22
CA LEU A 194 -5.79 -4.10 1.61
C LEU A 194 -4.98 -4.79 2.72
N GLN A 195 -5.64 -5.45 3.67
CA GLN A 195 -4.95 -6.03 4.83
C GLN A 195 -4.42 -7.44 4.58
N ARG A 196 -5.12 -8.24 3.76
CA ARG A 196 -4.89 -9.68 3.61
C ARG A 196 -3.45 -10.08 3.28
N PRO A 197 -2.69 -9.34 2.45
CA PRO A 197 -1.29 -9.68 2.16
C PRO A 197 -0.35 -9.62 3.38
N PHE A 198 -0.74 -8.95 4.46
CA PHE A 198 0.12 -8.69 5.61
C PHE A 198 -0.15 -9.59 6.82
N LEU A 199 -1.31 -10.26 6.86
CA LEU A 199 -1.76 -10.99 8.05
C LEU A 199 -0.87 -12.20 8.38
N ALA A 200 -0.31 -12.85 7.35
CA ALA A 200 0.57 -14.01 7.51
C ALA A 200 1.89 -13.66 8.22
N ASP A 201 2.43 -12.46 8.01
CA ASP A 201 3.77 -12.10 8.45
C ASP A 201 3.80 -11.48 9.87
N ARG A 202 2.64 -11.09 10.43
CA ARG A 202 2.49 -10.42 11.76
C ARG A 202 3.46 -9.26 12.01
N ARG A 203 3.92 -8.61 10.95
CA ARG A 203 4.84 -7.47 11.01
C ARG A 203 4.08 -6.17 11.21
N THR A 204 4.78 -5.18 11.76
CA THR A 204 4.32 -3.79 11.69
C THR A 204 4.23 -3.38 10.21
N VAL A 205 3.07 -2.85 9.83
CA VAL A 205 2.81 -2.39 8.47
C VAL A 205 2.82 -0.87 8.47
N ARG A 206 3.72 -0.30 7.67
CA ARG A 206 3.77 1.14 7.46
C ARG A 206 2.56 1.57 6.65
N ALA A 207 1.83 2.55 7.15
CA ALA A 207 0.69 3.16 6.52
C ALA A 207 1.00 4.62 6.20
N ASP A 208 0.92 4.98 4.92
CA ASP A 208 0.97 6.36 4.48
C ASP A 208 -0.37 6.68 3.80
N TRP A 209 -0.93 7.86 4.06
CA TRP A 209 -2.23 8.23 3.48
C TRP A 209 -2.29 9.73 3.16
N TYR A 210 -3.30 10.08 2.39
CA TYR A 210 -3.63 11.44 2.02
C TYR A 210 -5.13 11.59 1.79
N TYR A 211 -5.69 12.72 2.18
CA TYR A 211 -7.07 13.04 1.82
C TYR A 211 -7.26 14.53 1.60
N GLU A 212 -8.26 14.84 0.77
CA GLU A 212 -8.78 16.18 0.55
C GLU A 212 -10.29 16.13 0.69
N GLU A 213 -10.87 17.19 1.24
CA GLU A 213 -12.31 17.39 1.24
C GLU A 213 -12.64 18.62 0.40
N THR A 214 -13.56 18.46 -0.54
CA THR A 214 -14.17 19.55 -1.29
C THR A 214 -15.61 19.69 -0.82
N VAL A 215 -15.95 20.85 -0.26
CA VAL A 215 -17.31 21.17 0.17
C VAL A 215 -17.98 22.01 -0.91
N GLU A 216 -19.01 21.45 -1.55
CA GLU A 216 -19.85 22.15 -2.50
C GLU A 216 -21.22 22.46 -1.89
N THR A 217 -22.00 23.33 -2.54
CA THR A 217 -23.32 23.74 -2.05
C THR A 217 -24.27 22.56 -1.82
N ALA A 218 -24.21 21.53 -2.68
CA ALA A 218 -25.12 20.40 -2.71
C ALA A 218 -24.56 19.13 -2.05
N HIS A 219 -23.23 18.99 -1.95
CA HIS A 219 -22.59 17.78 -1.46
C HIS A 219 -21.16 18.04 -0.98
N THR A 220 -20.63 17.11 -0.20
CA THR A 220 -19.23 17.07 0.17
C THR A 220 -18.57 15.90 -0.54
N THR A 221 -17.38 16.13 -1.09
CA THR A 221 -16.57 15.07 -1.69
C THR A 221 -15.28 14.88 -0.93
N LEU A 222 -15.05 13.67 -0.44
CA LEU A 222 -13.80 13.21 0.15
C LEU A 222 -13.00 12.45 -0.91
N PHE A 223 -11.79 12.90 -1.18
CA PHE A 223 -10.78 12.14 -1.92
C PHE A 223 -9.82 11.51 -0.90
N LEU A 224 -9.58 10.21 -0.99
CA LEU A 224 -8.77 9.47 -0.02
C LEU A 224 -7.83 8.50 -0.74
N MET A 225 -6.57 8.51 -0.31
CA MET A 225 -5.55 7.55 -0.70
C MET A 225 -4.96 6.90 0.53
N LEU A 226 -4.70 5.60 0.45
CA LEU A 226 -4.01 4.85 1.49
C LEU A 226 -3.03 3.89 0.83
N CYS A 227 -1.79 3.86 1.32
CA CYS A 227 -0.80 2.84 1.00
C CYS A 227 -0.36 2.13 2.28
N LEU A 228 -0.51 0.81 2.28
CA LEU A 228 0.03 -0.07 3.30
C LEU A 228 1.24 -0.79 2.72
N SER A 229 2.32 -0.92 3.50
CA SER A 229 3.53 -1.57 3.02
C SER A 229 4.35 -2.23 4.13
N SER A 230 5.07 -3.27 3.74
CA SER A 230 6.11 -3.96 4.52
C SER A 230 7.37 -4.12 3.66
N ASP A 231 8.32 -4.95 4.08
CA ASP A 231 9.47 -5.33 3.26
C ASP A 231 9.12 -6.28 2.10
N ARG A 232 7.89 -6.84 2.09
CA ARG A 232 7.47 -7.89 1.13
C ARG A 232 6.22 -7.55 0.34
N HIS A 233 5.36 -6.71 0.86
CA HIS A 233 4.06 -6.44 0.25
C HIS A 233 3.77 -4.95 0.24
N VAL A 234 3.03 -4.53 -0.77
CA VAL A 234 2.40 -3.21 -0.83
C VAL A 234 0.97 -3.37 -1.30
N THR A 235 0.06 -2.67 -0.66
CA THR A 235 -1.29 -2.42 -1.17
C THR A 235 -1.55 -0.93 -1.19
N ALA A 236 -2.26 -0.45 -2.19
CA ALA A 236 -2.67 0.94 -2.27
C ALA A 236 -4.10 1.05 -2.80
N VAL A 237 -4.80 2.11 -2.39
CA VAL A 237 -6.13 2.45 -2.91
C VAL A 237 -6.18 3.95 -3.18
N GLU A 238 -6.85 4.29 -4.27
CA GLU A 238 -7.38 5.64 -4.52
C GLU A 238 -8.92 5.54 -4.50
N ALA A 239 -9.55 6.48 -3.80
CA ALA A 239 -10.98 6.46 -3.59
C ALA A 239 -11.57 7.86 -3.55
N ARG A 240 -12.79 7.98 -4.07
CA ARG A 240 -13.60 9.21 -3.96
C ARG A 240 -14.94 8.85 -3.33
N ARG A 241 -15.36 9.60 -2.32
CA ARG A 241 -16.64 9.44 -1.63
C ARG A 241 -17.41 10.74 -1.68
N THR A 242 -18.62 10.70 -2.19
CA THR A 242 -19.54 11.85 -2.19
C THR A 242 -20.65 11.63 -1.17
N LEU A 243 -20.91 12.63 -0.35
CA LEU A 243 -22.02 12.68 0.60
C LEU A 243 -22.90 13.89 0.29
N ASP A 244 -24.15 13.64 -0.08
CA ASP A 244 -25.10 14.72 -0.35
C ASP A 244 -25.39 15.50 0.93
N ARG A 245 -25.63 16.81 0.81
CA ARG A 245 -25.82 17.70 1.96
C ARG A 245 -27.02 17.25 2.80
N GLY A 246 -26.81 17.12 4.10
CA GLY A 246 -27.84 16.65 5.05
C GLY A 246 -28.11 15.15 4.99
N ALA A 247 -27.44 14.40 4.10
CA ALA A 247 -27.47 12.96 4.13
C ALA A 247 -26.61 12.42 5.28
N THR A 248 -27.01 11.26 5.79
CA THR A 248 -26.26 10.51 6.80
C THR A 248 -25.08 9.77 6.16
N PRO A 249 -23.98 9.49 6.89
CA PRO A 249 -22.78 8.85 6.33
C PRO A 249 -23.02 7.51 5.60
N ASP A 250 -24.05 6.75 5.99
CA ASP A 250 -24.46 5.49 5.34
C ASP A 250 -24.99 5.68 3.91
N ARG A 251 -25.39 6.90 3.55
CA ARG A 251 -25.82 7.26 2.19
C ARG A 251 -24.68 7.77 1.32
N ALA A 252 -23.45 7.79 1.84
CA ALA A 252 -22.29 8.19 1.06
C ALA A 252 -22.09 7.23 -0.12
N ARG A 253 -21.79 7.80 -1.29
CA ARG A 253 -21.52 7.06 -2.52
C ARG A 253 -20.03 7.05 -2.77
N TRP A 254 -19.44 5.87 -2.75
CA TRP A 254 -18.08 5.66 -3.21
C TRP A 254 -18.06 5.57 -4.74
N GLN A 255 -17.12 6.27 -5.35
CA GLN A 255 -16.89 6.31 -6.80
C GLN A 255 -15.49 5.76 -7.07
N ALA A 256 -15.39 4.90 -8.08
CA ALA A 256 -14.13 4.44 -8.66
C ALA A 256 -13.08 3.98 -7.63
N LEU A 257 -13.42 3.00 -6.78
CA LEU A 257 -12.47 2.37 -5.86
C LEU A 257 -11.54 1.45 -6.67
N THR A 258 -10.31 1.89 -6.88
CA THR A 258 -9.27 1.07 -7.52
C THR A 258 -8.20 0.74 -6.50
N CYS A 259 -8.03 -0.54 -6.23
CA CYS A 259 -7.00 -1.04 -5.34
C CYS A 259 -5.90 -1.73 -6.16
N HIS A 260 -4.69 -1.59 -5.67
CA HIS A 260 -3.49 -2.18 -6.22
C HIS A 260 -2.80 -3.00 -5.15
N GLN A 261 -2.21 -4.11 -5.54
CA GLN A 261 -1.41 -4.98 -4.68
C GLN A 261 -0.18 -5.46 -5.45
N ALA A 262 0.98 -5.47 -4.81
CA ALA A 262 2.18 -6.06 -5.38
C ALA A 262 3.05 -6.71 -4.30
N ARG A 263 3.94 -7.61 -4.73
CA ARG A 263 5.06 -8.06 -3.92
C ARG A 263 6.23 -7.10 -4.12
N LEU A 264 7.01 -6.93 -3.07
CA LEU A 264 8.22 -6.12 -3.05
C LEU A 264 9.44 -7.03 -3.00
N ILE A 265 10.48 -6.68 -3.74
CA ILE A 265 11.78 -7.34 -3.67
C ILE A 265 12.44 -6.92 -2.35
N PRO A 266 12.77 -7.86 -1.44
CA PRO A 266 13.46 -7.54 -0.19
C PRO A 266 14.79 -6.83 -0.45
N ARG A 267 15.15 -5.90 0.44
CA ARG A 267 16.41 -5.16 0.35
C ARG A 267 17.64 -6.02 0.61
#